data_AF-A0A7J3WYJ5-F1
#
_entry.id   AF-A0A7J3WYJ5-F1
#
_cell.length_a   1.000
_cell.length_b   1.000
_cell.length_c   1.000
_cell.angle_alpha   90.00
_cell.angle_beta   90.00
_cell.angle_gamma   90.00
#
_symmetry.space_group_name_H-M   'P 1'
#
loop_
_entity.id
_entity.type
_entity.pdbx_description
1 polymer ?
#
loop_
_entity_poly.entity_id
_entity_poly.type
_entity_poly.pdbx_seq_one_letter_code
_entity_poly.pdbx_strand_id
1 'polypeptide(L)'
;MQKPCIYCPGICISVCPTFINTGNLSLSPLGYSRYEDLGRNNCLKCWRCVSECPLNYPLPESYASEVKLDLEVLKKGEIILLSARKLDDKYSYGLSELLGTGLISINGLAERYDEGRPVNPSSLKRILRVLKNYGKVYTISPESFHTLSVPLLIENLAEFSIRLNYNGPIHIPCLLLSREEKIIQALISIGVRPTKIIRDQCLKMEEPEGLSLCPRASMRNVKTVFDEILASLSY
;
A
#
# COMPACT_ATOMS: atom_id res chain seq x y z
N MET A 1 18.49 17.06 -9.48
CA MET A 1 17.78 18.34 -9.27
C MET A 1 16.34 18.02 -8.91
N GLN A 2 15.86 18.44 -7.73
CA GLN A 2 14.43 18.44 -7.44
C GLN A 2 13.76 19.44 -8.39
N LYS A 3 12.71 19.01 -9.10
CA LYS A 3 11.90 19.94 -9.91
C LYS A 3 11.06 20.77 -8.93
N PRO A 4 11.07 22.11 -9.01
CA PRO A 4 10.27 22.94 -8.12
C PRO A 4 8.77 22.66 -8.34
N CYS A 5 7.97 22.83 -7.29
CA CYS A 5 6.51 22.79 -7.41
C CYS A 5 6.04 23.85 -8.41
N ILE A 6 5.23 23.45 -9.39
CA ILE A 6 4.73 24.34 -10.45
C ILE A 6 3.39 24.99 -10.12
N TYR A 7 2.88 24.83 -8.90
CA TYR A 7 1.57 25.33 -8.48
C TYR A 7 0.46 24.97 -9.49
N CYS A 8 0.36 23.69 -9.81
CA CYS A 8 -0.77 23.15 -10.59
C CYS A 8 -2.11 23.52 -9.92
N PRO A 9 -3.28 23.28 -10.57
CA PRO A 9 -4.62 23.55 -10.02
C PRO A 9 -5.01 22.79 -8.72
N GLY A 10 -4.05 22.34 -7.92
CA GLY A 10 -4.28 21.74 -6.61
C GLY A 10 -4.44 20.23 -6.64
N ILE A 11 -3.82 19.51 -7.58
CA ILE A 11 -3.94 18.03 -7.69
C ILE A 11 -3.62 17.35 -6.35
N CYS A 12 -2.56 17.76 -5.67
CA CYS A 12 -2.21 17.19 -4.36
C CYS A 12 -3.30 17.43 -3.29
N ILE A 13 -3.97 18.59 -3.34
CA ILE A 13 -5.06 18.95 -2.43
C ILE A 13 -6.30 18.11 -2.73
N SER A 14 -6.71 18.03 -3.99
CA SER A 14 -7.95 17.35 -4.40
C SER A 14 -7.94 15.85 -4.10
N VAL A 15 -6.76 15.24 -3.98
CA VAL A 15 -6.60 13.81 -3.66
C VAL A 15 -6.33 13.54 -2.17
N CYS A 16 -6.15 14.58 -1.34
CA CYS A 16 -5.80 14.42 0.07
C CYS A 16 -7.04 14.05 0.91
N PRO A 17 -7.08 12.87 1.56
CA PRO A 17 -8.26 12.46 2.34
C PRO A 17 -8.59 13.42 3.49
N THR A 18 -7.58 13.97 4.18
CA THR A 18 -7.81 14.94 5.26
C THR A 18 -8.50 16.20 4.72
N PHE A 19 -8.10 16.70 3.55
CA PHE A 19 -8.73 17.86 2.94
C PHE A 19 -10.14 17.54 2.45
N ILE A 20 -10.34 16.41 1.76
CA ILE A 20 -11.66 15.96 1.28
C ILE A 20 -12.66 15.91 2.45
N ASN A 21 -12.23 15.40 3.60
CA ASN A 21 -13.10 15.27 4.77
C ASN A 21 -13.36 16.59 5.51
N THR A 22 -12.39 17.52 5.52
CA THR A 22 -12.47 18.72 6.38
C THR A 22 -12.78 20.01 5.63
N GLY A 23 -12.53 20.07 4.32
CA GLY A 23 -12.54 21.29 3.52
C GLY A 23 -11.51 22.35 3.93
N ASN A 24 -10.65 22.06 4.91
CA ASN A 24 -9.74 23.04 5.49
C ASN A 24 -8.42 23.05 4.73
N LEU A 25 -8.15 24.15 4.00
CA LEU A 25 -6.91 24.32 3.24
C LEU A 25 -5.63 24.23 4.10
N SER A 26 -5.70 24.57 5.39
CA SER A 26 -4.57 24.40 6.31
C SER A 26 -4.28 22.93 6.61
N LEU A 27 -5.29 22.06 6.50
CA LEU A 27 -5.19 20.60 6.63
C LEU A 27 -5.07 19.93 5.25
N SER A 28 -4.19 20.48 4.41
CA SER A 28 -3.92 20.00 3.06
C SER A 28 -2.42 19.94 2.79
N PRO A 29 -1.97 19.25 1.73
CA PRO A 29 -0.56 19.21 1.33
C PRO A 29 0.13 20.58 1.22
N LEU A 30 -0.56 21.58 0.64
CA LEU A 30 -0.03 22.95 0.59
C LEU A 30 -0.07 23.63 1.96
N GLY A 31 -1.08 23.37 2.78
CA GLY A 31 -1.14 23.83 4.16
C GLY A 31 0.04 23.31 4.99
N TYR A 32 0.32 22.01 4.89
CA TYR A 32 1.43 21.35 5.58
C TYR A 32 2.81 21.82 5.11
N SER A 33 2.95 22.29 3.87
CA SER A 33 4.19 22.92 3.41
C SER A 33 4.45 24.30 4.02
N ARG A 34 3.42 24.96 4.56
CA ARG A 34 3.54 26.25 5.26
C ARG A 34 3.57 26.09 6.77
N TYR A 35 2.90 25.07 7.29
CA TYR A 35 2.75 24.79 8.72
C TYR A 35 3.13 23.33 9.01
N GLU A 36 4.43 23.07 9.18
CA GLU A 36 4.95 21.70 9.31
C GLU A 36 4.35 20.93 10.49
N ASP A 37 4.13 21.61 11.63
CA ASP A 37 3.55 20.99 12.83
C ASP A 37 2.13 20.46 12.58
N LEU A 38 1.33 21.18 11.78
CA LEU A 38 0.02 20.68 11.36
C LEU A 38 0.17 19.42 10.52
N GLY A 39 1.17 19.39 9.63
CA GLY A 39 1.50 18.20 8.86
C GLY A 39 1.87 17.02 9.75
N ARG A 40 2.81 17.20 10.69
CA ARG A 40 3.27 16.13 11.59
C ARG A 40 2.10 15.47 12.33
N ASN A 41 1.17 16.30 12.81
CA ASN A 41 0.06 15.86 13.66
C ASN A 41 -1.18 15.40 12.88
N ASN A 42 -1.49 15.98 11.73
CA ASN A 42 -2.77 15.76 11.03
C ASN A 42 -2.62 15.05 9.68
N CYS A 43 -1.42 14.99 9.10
CA CYS A 43 -1.21 14.23 7.88
C CYS A 43 -1.30 12.73 8.17
N LEU A 44 -2.16 12.04 7.42
CA LEU A 44 -2.30 10.59 7.45
C LEU A 44 -1.08 9.86 6.85
N LYS A 45 -0.15 10.60 6.22
CA LYS A 45 1.08 10.08 5.61
C LYS A 45 0.79 8.97 4.60
N CYS A 46 -0.31 9.14 3.84
CA CYS A 46 -0.77 8.16 2.86
C CYS A 46 -0.05 8.26 1.51
N TRP A 47 0.80 9.27 1.32
CA TRP A 47 1.61 9.52 0.11
C TRP A 47 0.85 9.69 -1.22
N ARG A 48 -0.49 9.65 -1.23
CA ARG A 48 -1.30 9.84 -2.45
C ARG A 48 -1.01 11.14 -3.18
N CYS A 49 -0.92 12.23 -2.44
CA CYS A 49 -0.57 13.56 -2.96
C CYS A 49 0.80 13.61 -3.67
N VAL A 50 1.76 12.78 -3.25
CA VAL A 50 3.06 12.64 -3.91
C VAL A 50 2.93 11.77 -5.14
N SER A 51 2.24 10.63 -5.02
CA SER A 51 2.02 9.68 -6.13
C SER A 51 1.24 10.29 -7.31
N GLU A 52 0.27 11.15 -7.03
CA GLU A 52 -0.58 11.81 -8.05
C GLU A 52 0.07 13.09 -8.60
N CYS A 53 1.19 13.55 -8.01
CA CYS A 53 1.87 14.73 -8.51
C CYS A 53 2.59 14.38 -9.84
N PRO A 54 2.34 15.12 -10.95
CA PRO A 54 3.01 14.87 -12.23
C PRO A 54 4.55 15.02 -12.18
N LEU A 55 5.05 15.73 -11.17
CA LEU A 55 6.48 15.92 -10.92
C LEU A 55 7.04 14.98 -9.86
N ASN A 56 6.19 14.10 -9.30
CA ASN A 56 6.47 13.31 -8.10
C ASN A 56 7.09 14.19 -7.00
N TYR A 57 6.53 15.40 -6.85
CA TYR A 57 7.06 16.38 -5.91
C TYR A 57 6.87 15.81 -4.50
N PRO A 58 7.95 15.56 -3.75
CA PRO A 58 7.80 15.11 -2.38
C PRO A 58 7.06 16.22 -1.65
N LEU A 59 6.01 15.87 -0.89
CA LEU A 59 5.65 16.79 0.17
C LEU A 59 6.89 17.00 1.03
N PRO A 60 7.10 18.22 1.54
CA PRO A 60 8.39 18.62 2.09
C PRO A 60 8.92 17.60 3.09
N GLU A 61 10.21 17.74 3.41
CA GLU A 61 11.00 17.02 4.43
C GLU A 61 10.36 17.02 5.85
N SER A 62 9.12 17.48 5.97
CA SER A 62 8.37 17.93 7.12
C SER A 62 7.99 16.86 8.13
N TYR A 63 8.29 15.58 7.88
CA TYR A 63 7.90 14.52 8.81
C TYR A 63 9.08 13.93 9.58
N ALA A 64 10.16 13.49 8.93
CA ALA A 64 11.33 12.91 9.61
C ALA A 64 12.48 12.57 8.63
N SER A 65 13.63 12.20 9.22
CA SER A 65 14.82 11.69 8.50
C SER A 65 14.51 10.51 7.58
N GLU A 66 15.34 10.31 6.55
CA GLU A 66 15.20 9.17 5.65
C GLU A 66 15.20 7.82 6.40
N VAL A 67 14.49 6.84 5.85
CA VAL A 67 14.55 5.44 6.29
C VAL A 67 15.37 4.61 5.30
N LYS A 68 16.24 3.74 5.83
CA LYS A 68 16.99 2.76 5.03
C LYS A 68 16.16 1.49 4.89
N LEU A 69 16.09 0.97 3.67
CA LEU A 69 15.48 -0.33 3.40
C LEU A 69 16.53 -1.43 3.50
N ASP A 70 16.16 -2.49 4.20
CA ASP A 70 16.92 -3.73 4.31
C ASP A 70 16.03 -4.90 3.94
N LEU A 71 16.63 -5.92 3.34
CA LEU A 71 15.94 -7.10 2.83
C LEU A 71 16.49 -8.34 3.50
N GLU A 72 15.57 -9.23 3.89
CA GLU A 72 15.85 -10.52 4.50
C GLU A 72 15.16 -11.61 3.70
N VAL A 73 15.92 -12.63 3.27
CA VAL A 73 15.35 -13.80 2.59
C VAL A 73 14.95 -14.81 3.65
N LEU A 74 13.65 -14.98 3.86
CA LEU A 74 13.10 -15.85 4.90
C LEU A 74 12.86 -17.28 4.38
N LYS A 75 12.46 -17.41 3.11
CA LYS A 75 12.21 -18.70 2.44
C LYS A 75 12.61 -18.61 0.97
N LYS A 76 13.32 -19.61 0.46
CA LYS A 76 13.69 -19.69 -0.96
C LYS A 76 12.51 -20.21 -1.79
N GLY A 77 12.40 -19.76 -3.03
CA GLY A 77 11.41 -20.23 -4.00
C GLY A 77 11.62 -19.59 -5.37
N GLU A 78 10.98 -20.15 -6.41
CA GLU A 78 11.04 -19.61 -7.78
C GLU A 78 10.19 -18.35 -7.94
N ILE A 79 8.98 -18.39 -7.38
CA ILE A 79 8.10 -17.24 -7.20
C ILE A 79 8.32 -16.72 -5.78
N ILE A 80 8.55 -15.42 -5.65
CA ILE A 80 8.78 -14.76 -4.38
C ILE A 80 7.57 -13.91 -3.99
N LEU A 81 7.11 -14.09 -2.76
CA LEU A 81 6.23 -13.15 -2.08
C LEU A 81 7.07 -12.14 -1.31
N LEU A 82 6.79 -10.86 -1.52
CA LEU A 82 7.46 -9.73 -0.88
C LEU A 82 6.55 -9.14 0.19
N SER A 83 7.03 -9.21 1.43
CA SER A 83 6.37 -8.73 2.63
C SER A 83 7.04 -7.45 3.13
N ALA A 84 6.26 -6.43 3.48
CA ALA A 84 6.73 -5.32 4.29
C ALA A 84 6.62 -5.67 5.77
N ARG A 85 7.76 -5.77 6.46
CA ARG A 85 7.76 -6.08 7.90
C ARG A 85 6.91 -5.07 8.68
N LYS A 86 6.24 -5.54 9.72
CA LYS A 86 5.25 -4.80 10.54
C LYS A 86 3.95 -4.44 9.81
N LEU A 87 3.91 -4.39 8.48
CA LEU A 87 2.67 -4.17 7.72
C LEU A 87 1.99 -5.50 7.38
N ASP A 88 2.78 -6.46 6.89
CA ASP A 88 2.28 -7.71 6.28
C ASP A 88 2.53 -8.94 7.16
N ASP A 89 3.14 -8.76 8.36
CA ASP A 89 3.60 -9.85 9.23
C ASP A 89 2.51 -10.90 9.51
N LYS A 90 1.27 -10.46 9.76
CA LYS A 90 0.11 -11.33 10.03
C LYS A 90 -0.15 -12.33 8.90
N TYR A 91 0.11 -11.94 7.65
CA TYR A 91 -0.31 -12.72 6.46
C TYR A 91 0.87 -13.38 5.75
N SER A 92 2.06 -12.79 5.84
CA SER A 92 3.23 -13.12 5.00
C SER A 92 3.59 -14.61 4.95
N TYR A 93 3.81 -15.24 6.10
CA TYR A 93 4.15 -16.66 6.18
C TYR A 93 2.98 -17.55 5.74
N GLY A 94 1.77 -17.29 6.23
CA GLY A 94 0.59 -18.10 5.88
C GLY A 94 0.33 -18.10 4.38
N LEU A 95 0.42 -16.93 3.73
CA LEU A 95 0.29 -16.80 2.29
C LEU A 95 1.45 -17.49 1.56
N SER A 96 2.67 -17.36 2.05
CA SER A 96 3.83 -18.01 1.44
C SER A 96 3.72 -19.54 1.44
N GLU A 97 3.28 -20.13 2.55
CA GLU A 97 3.01 -21.57 2.66
C GLU A 97 1.87 -22.00 1.75
N LEU A 98 0.71 -21.32 1.83
CA LEU A 98 -0.47 -21.62 1.02
C LEU A 98 -0.17 -21.62 -0.49
N LEU A 99 0.58 -20.62 -0.95
CA LEU A 99 0.85 -20.40 -2.36
C LEU A 99 2.09 -21.16 -2.86
N GLY A 100 2.79 -21.88 -1.99
CA GLY A 100 4.03 -22.58 -2.36
C GLY A 100 5.15 -21.64 -2.82
N THR A 101 5.18 -20.41 -2.32
CA THR A 101 6.13 -19.37 -2.76
C THR A 101 7.31 -19.26 -1.80
N GLY A 102 8.42 -18.68 -2.29
CA GLY A 102 9.45 -18.13 -1.41
C GLY A 102 8.97 -16.85 -0.73
N LEU A 103 9.67 -16.42 0.31
CA LEU A 103 9.30 -15.25 1.11
C LEU A 103 10.53 -14.38 1.34
N ILE A 104 10.37 -13.10 1.01
CA ILE A 104 11.32 -12.04 1.32
C ILE A 104 10.62 -10.99 2.17
N SER A 105 11.28 -10.52 3.22
CA SER A 105 10.81 -9.43 4.07
C SER A 105 11.64 -8.17 3.85
N ILE A 106 11.00 -7.02 3.76
CA ILE A 106 11.62 -5.71 3.68
C ILE A 106 11.32 -4.89 4.94
N ASN A 107 12.38 -4.40 5.57
CA ASN A 107 12.32 -3.47 6.69
C ASN A 107 12.28 -2.01 6.20
N GLY A 108 11.67 -1.11 6.96
CA GLY A 108 11.66 0.34 6.71
C GLY A 108 10.40 0.88 6.01
N LEU A 109 9.60 0.01 5.38
CA LEU A 109 8.37 0.43 4.69
C LEU A 109 7.23 0.81 5.65
N ALA A 110 7.17 0.19 6.83
CA ALA A 110 6.21 0.58 7.86
C ALA A 110 6.47 2.01 8.35
N GLU A 111 7.74 2.36 8.58
CA GLU A 111 8.18 3.69 8.98
C GLU A 111 7.88 4.73 7.89
N ARG A 112 8.09 4.39 6.61
CA ARG A 112 7.66 5.24 5.49
C ARG A 112 6.16 5.54 5.57
N TYR A 113 5.35 4.51 5.78
CA TYR A 113 3.89 4.62 5.78
C TYR A 113 3.30 5.29 7.03
N ASP A 114 3.88 5.07 8.21
CA ASP A 114 3.36 5.56 9.49
C ASP A 114 3.96 6.89 9.90
N GLU A 115 5.25 7.09 9.66
CA GLU A 115 6.00 8.25 10.11
C GLU A 115 6.23 9.24 8.97
N GLY A 116 5.92 8.89 7.71
CA GLY A 116 6.10 9.78 6.56
C GLY A 116 7.57 9.96 6.20
N ARG A 117 8.41 8.97 6.56
CA ARG A 117 9.85 9.01 6.30
C ARG A 117 10.17 8.69 4.85
N PRO A 118 10.85 9.57 4.09
CA PRO A 118 11.24 9.26 2.73
C PRO A 118 12.24 8.10 2.70
N VAL A 119 12.23 7.33 1.62
CA VAL A 119 13.13 6.19 1.46
C VAL A 119 14.49 6.67 0.98
N ASN A 120 15.56 6.20 1.63
CA ASN A 120 16.92 6.45 1.19
C ASN A 120 17.15 5.86 -0.22
N PRO A 121 17.52 6.67 -1.23
CA PRO A 121 17.64 6.22 -2.63
C PRO A 121 18.68 5.11 -2.86
N SER A 122 19.78 5.13 -2.11
CA SER A 122 20.84 4.11 -2.22
C SER A 122 20.36 2.75 -1.75
N SER A 123 19.62 2.71 -0.63
CA SER A 123 19.02 1.48 -0.12
C SER A 123 17.98 0.92 -1.08
N LEU A 124 17.10 1.77 -1.64
CA LEU A 124 16.12 1.38 -2.66
C LEU A 124 16.79 0.78 -3.90
N LYS A 125 17.82 1.44 -4.44
CA LYS A 125 18.56 0.93 -5.61
C LYS A 125 19.19 -0.44 -5.35
N ARG A 126 19.70 -0.68 -4.13
CA ARG A 126 20.24 -1.97 -3.71
C ARG A 126 19.15 -3.04 -3.68
N ILE A 127 18.00 -2.76 -3.05
CA ILE A 127 16.87 -3.70 -2.99
C ILE A 127 16.38 -4.06 -4.39
N LEU A 128 16.15 -3.08 -5.26
CA LEU A 128 15.70 -3.32 -6.63
C LEU A 128 16.70 -4.18 -7.43
N ARG A 129 18.01 -4.01 -7.20
CA ARG A 129 19.03 -4.86 -7.83
C ARG A 129 18.93 -6.31 -7.38
N VAL A 130 18.68 -6.55 -6.09
CA VAL A 130 18.50 -7.90 -5.54
C VAL A 130 17.23 -8.54 -6.11
N LEU A 131 16.10 -7.82 -6.12
CA LEU A 131 14.82 -8.34 -6.59
C LEU A 131 14.84 -8.71 -8.09
N LYS A 132 15.66 -8.03 -8.90
CA LYS A 132 15.86 -8.37 -10.33
C LYS A 132 16.46 -9.76 -10.57
N ASN A 133 17.10 -10.36 -9.57
CA ASN A 133 17.68 -11.70 -9.69
C ASN A 133 16.62 -12.81 -9.55
N TYR A 134 15.38 -12.47 -9.20
CA TYR A 134 14.27 -13.41 -9.08
C TYR A 134 13.37 -13.33 -10.32
N GLY A 135 12.82 -14.47 -10.73
CA GLY A 135 12.00 -14.56 -11.94
C GLY A 135 10.65 -13.86 -11.78
N LYS A 136 9.90 -14.22 -10.74
CA LYS A 136 8.61 -13.59 -10.39
C LYS A 136 8.63 -13.12 -8.94
N VAL A 137 8.25 -11.87 -8.73
CA VAL A 137 8.12 -11.27 -7.40
C VAL A 137 6.76 -10.58 -7.32
N TYR A 138 5.97 -10.92 -6.31
CA TYR A 138 4.69 -10.28 -6.02
C TYR A 138 4.72 -9.63 -4.64
N THR A 139 4.11 -8.47 -4.49
CA THR A 139 3.99 -7.79 -3.19
C THR A 139 2.61 -7.96 -2.57
N ILE A 140 2.58 -8.09 -1.24
CA ILE A 140 1.34 -8.18 -0.46
C ILE A 140 0.69 -6.79 -0.32
N SER A 141 1.46 -5.80 0.14
CA SER A 141 0.93 -4.49 0.48
C SER A 141 0.99 -3.46 -0.66
N PRO A 142 0.04 -2.50 -0.69
CA PRO A 142 0.13 -1.29 -1.49
C PRO A 142 1.47 -0.55 -1.29
N GLU A 143 1.94 -0.44 -0.05
CA GLU A 143 3.14 0.36 0.26
C GLU A 143 4.38 -0.13 -0.48
N SER A 144 4.58 -1.44 -0.48
CA SER A 144 5.63 -2.11 -1.24
C SER A 144 5.46 -1.95 -2.75
N PHE A 145 4.22 -2.03 -3.27
CA PHE A 145 3.93 -1.78 -4.69
C PHE A 145 4.33 -0.36 -5.10
N HIS A 146 3.89 0.66 -4.34
CA HIS A 146 4.21 2.06 -4.64
C HIS A 146 5.69 2.37 -4.52
N THR A 147 6.36 1.79 -3.52
CA THR A 147 7.77 2.11 -3.26
C THR A 147 8.71 1.39 -4.20
N LEU A 148 8.39 0.14 -4.58
CA LEU A 148 9.32 -0.75 -5.30
C LEU A 148 8.89 -1.01 -6.74
N SER A 149 7.67 -0.63 -7.12
CA SER A 149 7.07 -0.95 -8.43
C SER A 149 7.03 -2.45 -8.74
N VAL A 150 6.93 -3.28 -7.69
CA VAL A 150 6.78 -4.74 -7.78
C VAL A 150 5.30 -5.08 -7.92
N PRO A 151 4.87 -5.94 -8.86
CA PRO A 151 3.46 -6.29 -9.07
C PRO A 151 2.74 -6.76 -7.80
N LEU A 152 1.47 -6.35 -7.62
CA LEU A 152 0.66 -6.77 -6.48
C LEU A 152 0.22 -8.23 -6.60
N LEU A 153 0.30 -8.99 -5.51
CA LEU A 153 -0.24 -10.34 -5.43
C LEU A 153 -1.74 -10.35 -5.77
N ILE A 154 -2.50 -9.37 -5.26
CA ILE A 154 -3.96 -9.32 -5.44
C ILE A 154 -4.39 -9.27 -6.91
N GLU A 155 -3.58 -8.64 -7.77
CA GLU A 155 -3.86 -8.55 -9.22
C GLU A 155 -3.58 -9.87 -9.96
N ASN A 156 -2.91 -10.82 -9.32
CA ASN A 156 -2.40 -12.04 -9.93
C ASN A 156 -2.84 -13.31 -9.18
N LEU A 157 -3.84 -13.22 -8.29
CA LEU A 157 -4.32 -14.36 -7.49
C LEU A 157 -4.84 -15.52 -8.34
N ALA A 158 -5.33 -15.23 -9.55
CA ALA A 158 -5.78 -16.26 -10.50
C ALA A 158 -4.64 -17.23 -10.90
N GLU A 159 -3.38 -16.82 -10.83
CA GLU A 159 -2.22 -17.68 -11.10
C GLU A 159 -2.04 -18.78 -10.05
N PHE A 160 -2.66 -18.64 -8.88
CA PHE A 160 -2.46 -19.54 -7.73
C PHE A 160 -3.68 -20.43 -7.45
N SER A 161 -4.58 -20.59 -8.42
CA SER A 161 -5.77 -21.45 -8.29
C SER A 161 -6.67 -21.13 -7.09
N ILE A 162 -6.61 -19.90 -6.58
CA ILE A 162 -7.40 -19.45 -5.43
C ILE A 162 -8.86 -19.30 -5.83
N ARG A 163 -9.76 -19.76 -4.94
CA ARG A 163 -11.20 -19.53 -5.04
C ARG A 163 -11.72 -18.95 -3.73
N LEU A 164 -12.43 -17.83 -3.81
CA LEU A 164 -13.09 -17.19 -2.68
C LEU A 164 -14.59 -17.21 -2.89
N ASN A 165 -15.34 -17.46 -1.82
CA ASN A 165 -16.78 -17.29 -1.78
C ASN A 165 -17.12 -16.07 -0.92
N TYR A 166 -17.00 -14.88 -1.50
CA TYR A 166 -17.33 -13.63 -0.84
C TYR A 166 -18.35 -12.84 -1.65
N ASN A 167 -19.39 -12.36 -0.98
CA ASN A 167 -20.39 -11.45 -1.54
C ASN A 167 -20.53 -10.25 -0.59
N GLY A 168 -20.10 -9.07 -1.01
CA GLY A 168 -20.12 -7.90 -0.15
C GLY A 168 -19.26 -6.73 -0.64
N PRO A 169 -19.15 -5.65 0.15
CA PRO A 169 -18.35 -4.47 -0.20
C PRO A 169 -16.85 -4.76 -0.22
N ILE A 170 -16.13 -4.09 -1.12
CA ILE A 170 -14.66 -4.12 -1.20
C ILE A 170 -14.11 -2.70 -1.02
N HIS A 171 -13.20 -2.54 -0.08
CA HIS A 171 -12.49 -1.29 0.14
C HIS A 171 -11.12 -1.28 -0.56
N ILE A 172 -10.93 -0.32 -1.46
CA ILE A 172 -9.69 -0.10 -2.21
C ILE A 172 -8.90 1.04 -1.55
N PRO A 173 -7.71 0.77 -0.99
CA PRO A 173 -6.92 1.79 -0.33
C PRO A 173 -6.48 2.87 -1.32
N CYS A 174 -6.35 4.10 -0.82
CA CYS A 174 -5.99 5.30 -1.57
C CYS A 174 -4.80 5.15 -2.55
N LEU A 175 -3.83 4.32 -2.20
CA LEU A 175 -2.67 4.02 -3.02
C LEU A 175 -3.04 3.18 -4.26
N LEU A 176 -3.99 2.25 -4.14
CA LEU A 176 -4.39 1.34 -5.21
C LEU A 176 -5.50 1.84 -6.12
N LEU A 177 -5.97 3.09 -5.98
CA LEU A 177 -7.10 3.60 -6.76
C LEU A 177 -6.84 3.59 -8.27
N SER A 178 -5.62 3.90 -8.70
CA SER A 178 -5.22 3.82 -10.13
C SER A 178 -5.19 2.40 -10.69
N ARG A 179 -5.30 1.40 -9.81
CA ARG A 179 -5.29 -0.04 -10.14
C ARG A 179 -6.64 -0.70 -9.89
N GLU A 180 -7.66 0.07 -9.50
CA GLU A 180 -8.96 -0.43 -9.06
C GLU A 180 -9.55 -1.43 -10.05
N GLU A 181 -9.72 -1.05 -11.31
CA GLU A 181 -10.37 -1.91 -12.31
C GLU A 181 -9.66 -3.27 -12.42
N LYS A 182 -8.33 -3.28 -12.49
CA LYS A 182 -7.54 -4.51 -12.58
C LYS A 182 -7.68 -5.37 -11.32
N ILE A 183 -7.67 -4.74 -10.14
CA ILE A 183 -7.86 -5.43 -8.86
C ILE A 183 -9.25 -6.06 -8.78
N ILE A 184 -10.30 -5.31 -9.14
CA ILE A 184 -11.67 -5.82 -9.11
C ILE A 184 -11.85 -6.99 -10.07
N GLN A 185 -11.32 -6.89 -11.29
CA GLN A 185 -11.36 -8.01 -12.24
C GLN A 185 -10.62 -9.24 -11.71
N ALA A 186 -9.45 -9.06 -11.09
CA ALA A 186 -8.71 -10.15 -10.47
C ALA A 186 -9.51 -10.81 -9.34
N LEU A 187 -10.14 -10.03 -8.46
CA LEU A 187 -11.01 -10.53 -7.38
C LEU A 187 -12.23 -11.30 -7.93
N ILE A 188 -12.90 -10.76 -8.96
CA ILE A 188 -14.04 -11.43 -9.61
C ILE A 188 -13.60 -12.76 -10.23
N SER A 189 -12.42 -12.79 -10.86
CA SER A 189 -11.90 -13.99 -11.51
C SER A 189 -11.65 -15.15 -10.54
N ILE A 190 -11.46 -14.86 -9.24
CA ILE A 190 -11.30 -15.85 -8.18
C ILE A 190 -12.60 -16.12 -7.41
N GLY A 191 -13.75 -15.57 -7.83
CA GLY A 191 -15.07 -15.90 -7.29
C GLY A 191 -15.67 -14.84 -6.34
N VAL A 192 -14.97 -13.72 -6.11
CA VAL A 192 -15.52 -12.60 -5.34
C VAL A 192 -16.67 -11.93 -6.10
N ARG A 193 -17.76 -11.58 -5.40
CA ARG A 193 -18.91 -10.84 -5.93
C ARG A 193 -19.03 -9.50 -5.20
N PRO A 194 -18.35 -8.43 -5.67
CA PRO A 194 -18.42 -7.13 -5.02
C PRO A 194 -19.83 -6.53 -5.14
N THR A 195 -20.43 -6.12 -4.02
CA THR A 195 -21.73 -5.40 -4.03
C THR A 195 -21.55 -3.88 -4.08
N LYS A 196 -20.42 -3.39 -3.59
CA LYS A 196 -20.07 -1.96 -3.53
C LYS A 196 -18.54 -1.82 -3.53
N ILE A 197 -18.03 -0.80 -4.22
CA ILE A 197 -16.61 -0.43 -4.15
C ILE A 197 -16.49 0.83 -3.29
N ILE A 198 -15.78 0.71 -2.17
CA ILE A 198 -15.55 1.80 -1.23
C ILE A 198 -14.21 2.45 -1.58
N ARG A 199 -14.28 3.73 -1.97
CA ARG A 199 -13.14 4.57 -2.36
C ARG A 199 -12.94 5.67 -1.32
N ASP A 200 -11.75 6.26 -1.32
CA ASP A 200 -11.41 7.48 -0.56
C ASP A 200 -11.62 7.44 0.96
N GLN A 201 -11.94 6.26 1.53
CA GLN A 201 -12.03 6.05 2.96
C GLN A 201 -10.66 5.66 3.51
N CYS A 202 -10.10 6.47 4.42
CA CYS A 202 -8.84 6.11 5.05
C CYS A 202 -9.09 5.31 6.33
N LEU A 203 -8.54 4.08 6.38
CA LEU A 203 -8.54 3.23 7.58
C LEU A 203 -7.83 3.83 8.81
N LYS A 204 -7.07 4.91 8.63
CA LYS A 204 -6.52 5.68 9.76
C LYS A 204 -7.56 6.61 10.41
N MET A 205 -8.67 6.87 9.72
CA MET A 205 -9.76 7.74 10.17
C MET A 205 -11.01 6.95 10.56
N GLU A 206 -11.44 6.00 9.72
CA GLU A 206 -12.69 5.26 9.90
C GLU A 206 -12.55 3.82 9.40
N GLU A 207 -13.29 2.90 10.00
CA GLU A 207 -13.36 1.51 9.58
C GLU A 207 -14.32 1.36 8.38
N PRO A 208 -13.86 0.80 7.25
CA PRO A 208 -14.71 0.54 6.11
C PRO A 208 -15.55 -0.70 6.35
N GLU A 209 -16.74 -0.72 5.75
CA GLU A 209 -17.55 -1.94 5.66
C GLU A 209 -16.92 -2.92 4.65
N GLY A 210 -16.98 -4.23 4.94
CA GLY A 210 -16.56 -5.28 4.00
C GLY A 210 -15.06 -5.62 4.04
N LEU A 211 -14.54 -6.18 2.93
CA LEU A 211 -13.13 -6.60 2.86
C LEU A 211 -12.22 -5.46 2.43
N SER A 212 -11.17 -5.24 3.20
CA SER A 212 -10.17 -4.21 2.92
C SER A 212 -8.89 -4.78 2.31
N LEU A 213 -8.32 -4.05 1.34
CA LEU A 213 -6.98 -4.28 0.79
C LEU A 213 -5.91 -3.38 1.43
N CYS A 214 -6.27 -2.60 2.45
CA CYS A 214 -5.33 -1.72 3.13
C CYS A 214 -4.47 -2.52 4.13
N PRO A 215 -3.15 -2.28 4.19
CA PRO A 215 -2.25 -3.03 5.07
C PRO A 215 -2.53 -2.76 6.56
N ARG A 216 -3.27 -1.70 6.89
CA ARG A 216 -3.67 -1.39 8.28
C ARG A 216 -4.97 -2.03 8.74
N ALA A 217 -5.71 -2.68 7.86
CA ALA A 217 -6.98 -3.29 8.22
C ALA A 217 -6.83 -4.33 9.35
N SER A 218 -5.78 -5.15 9.28
CA SER A 218 -5.44 -6.12 10.32
C SER A 218 -5.24 -5.50 11.70
N MET A 219 -4.60 -4.34 11.78
CA MET A 219 -4.35 -3.62 13.04
C MET A 219 -5.59 -2.91 13.60
N ARG A 220 -6.66 -2.82 12.80
CA ARG A 220 -7.94 -2.21 13.17
C ARG A 220 -9.05 -3.25 13.30
N ASN A 221 -8.70 -4.55 13.36
CA ASN A 221 -9.65 -5.66 13.37
C ASN A 221 -10.64 -5.65 12.19
N VAL A 222 -10.28 -4.99 11.08
CA VAL A 222 -11.07 -4.98 9.85
C VAL A 222 -10.65 -6.17 9.00
N LYS A 223 -11.63 -6.93 8.51
CA LYS A 223 -11.39 -8.12 7.70
C LYS A 223 -10.72 -7.74 6.37
N THR A 224 -9.72 -8.50 5.97
CA THR A 224 -9.00 -8.31 4.71
C THR A 224 -9.28 -9.45 3.74
N VAL A 225 -9.01 -9.20 2.45
CA VAL A 225 -9.06 -10.27 1.46
C VAL A 225 -8.08 -11.41 1.80
N PHE A 226 -6.95 -11.10 2.43
CA PHE A 226 -6.00 -12.13 2.87
C PHE A 226 -6.53 -12.97 4.03
N ASP A 227 -7.38 -12.42 4.90
CA ASP A 227 -8.06 -13.24 5.92
C ASP A 227 -8.97 -14.28 5.26
N GLU A 228 -9.70 -13.93 4.20
CA GLU A 228 -10.54 -14.90 3.46
C GLU A 228 -9.70 -15.96 2.73
N ILE A 229 -8.58 -15.55 2.12
CA ILE A 229 -7.65 -16.46 1.43
C ILE A 229 -7.03 -17.46 2.41
N LEU A 230 -6.67 -17.01 3.61
CA LEU A 230 -6.14 -17.93 4.63
C LEU A 230 -7.25 -18.76 5.27
N ALA A 231 -8.47 -18.25 5.41
CA ALA A 231 -9.59 -19.00 5.96
C ALA A 231 -10.03 -20.16 5.06
N SER A 232 -9.82 -20.07 3.74
CA SER A 232 -10.09 -21.18 2.82
C SER A 232 -9.22 -22.43 3.06
N LEU A 233 -8.27 -22.38 4.00
CA LEU A 233 -7.49 -23.54 4.48
C LEU A 233 -8.20 -24.39 5.55
N SER A 234 -9.29 -23.89 6.14
CA SER A 234 -9.88 -24.51 7.34
C SER A 234 -10.97 -25.54 7.04
N TYR A 235 -11.13 -25.97 5.78
CA TYR A 235 -12.13 -26.95 5.33
C TYR A 235 -11.55 -27.95 4.34
#